data_AF-A0AAE3UBC4-F1
#
_entry.id   AF-A0AAE3UBC4-F1
#
_cell.length_a   1.000
_cell.length_b   1.000
_cell.length_c   1.000
_cell.angle_alpha   90.00
_cell.angle_beta   90.00
_cell.angle_gamma   90.00
#
_symmetry.space_group_name_H-M   'P 1'
#
loop_
_entity.id
_entity.type
_entity.pdbx_description
1 polymer ?
#
loop_
_entity_poly.entity_id
_entity_poly.type
_entity_poly.pdbx_seq_one_letter_code
_entity_poly.pdbx_strand_id
1 'polypeptide(L)'
;MKLILIKFSILLLLTSLSLVSQASKNIISIEQHWVSTTYRKCLATKLPCDCSTRPDRYLYINIDTVHDECIILPVESNETYLFDLQKSSSNEYIIIEKSNDSIRNLGSIRYIDKQLQFTDTTRIVTTFVQYVENGIDNYSDQWYEIYNITLINGALQQRNYPSMEAILNRDSLYL
;
A
#
# COMPACT_ATOMS: atom_id res chain seq x y z
N MET A 1 -43.24 -61.90 24.55
CA MET A 1 -44.61 -61.44 24.22
C MET A 1 -44.77 -60.02 24.75
N LYS A 2 -45.12 -59.07 23.86
CA LYS A 2 -45.55 -57.66 24.09
C LYS A 2 -44.46 -56.66 24.52
N LEU A 3 -44.00 -55.80 23.59
CA LEU A 3 -44.55 -54.48 23.16
C LEU A 3 -44.01 -53.35 24.06
N ILE A 4 -43.04 -52.54 23.62
CA ILE A 4 -43.22 -51.31 22.82
C ILE A 4 -44.26 -50.35 23.42
N LEU A 5 -43.77 -49.29 24.08
CA LEU A 5 -44.37 -47.96 24.13
C LEU A 5 -43.21 -46.96 24.31
N ILE A 6 -42.71 -46.28 23.26
CA ILE A 6 -43.27 -45.09 22.59
C ILE A 6 -43.20 -43.88 23.54
N LYS A 7 -42.15 -43.05 23.48
CA LYS A 7 -41.82 -41.93 22.55
C LYS A 7 -42.09 -40.59 23.25
N PHE A 8 -41.29 -39.59 22.87
CA PHE A 8 -41.48 -38.15 23.03
C PHE A 8 -41.13 -37.52 24.40
N SER A 9 -39.86 -37.20 24.54
CA SER A 9 -39.43 -35.84 24.92
C SER A 9 -38.13 -35.60 24.15
N ILE A 10 -38.23 -35.16 22.90
CA ILE A 10 -38.18 -33.73 22.56
C ILE A 10 -36.93 -33.11 23.18
N LEU A 11 -35.88 -33.08 22.36
CA LEU A 11 -35.20 -31.82 22.07
C LEU A 11 -34.54 -31.13 23.27
N LEU A 12 -33.56 -31.78 23.91
CA LEU A 12 -32.47 -31.01 24.52
C LEU A 12 -31.42 -30.72 23.43
N LEU A 13 -31.82 -29.79 22.54
CA LEU A 13 -30.93 -28.86 21.87
C LEU A 13 -30.22 -28.04 22.96
N LEU A 14 -29.23 -28.63 23.61
CA LEU A 14 -28.13 -27.85 24.16
C LEU A 14 -27.03 -27.95 23.13
N THR A 15 -27.23 -27.14 22.09
CA THR A 15 -26.16 -26.59 21.27
C THR A 15 -25.04 -26.23 22.23
N SER A 16 -23.98 -27.04 22.24
CA SER A 16 -22.68 -26.55 22.63
C SER A 16 -22.50 -25.29 21.82
N LEU A 17 -22.63 -24.14 22.49
CA LEU A 17 -22.08 -22.90 22.02
C LEU A 17 -20.61 -23.22 21.78
N SER A 18 -20.29 -23.64 20.56
CA SER A 18 -19.11 -23.14 19.91
C SER A 18 -19.23 -21.64 20.06
N LEU A 19 -18.58 -21.12 21.11
CA LEU A 19 -17.92 -19.84 21.01
C LEU A 19 -17.07 -19.97 19.74
N VAL A 20 -17.69 -19.66 18.62
CA VAL A 20 -17.03 -18.93 17.56
C VAL A 20 -16.44 -17.76 18.33
N SER A 21 -15.17 -17.88 18.70
CA SER A 21 -14.38 -16.71 18.92
C SER A 21 -14.46 -16.00 17.57
N GLN A 22 -15.46 -15.14 17.44
CA GLN A 22 -15.41 -14.04 16.52
C GLN A 22 -14.31 -13.18 17.14
N ALA A 23 -13.07 -13.63 16.96
CA ALA A 23 -11.94 -12.77 16.86
C ALA A 23 -12.43 -11.77 15.84
N SER A 24 -12.84 -10.62 16.36
CA SER A 24 -13.14 -9.44 15.60
C SER A 24 -12.01 -9.33 14.60
N LYS A 25 -12.29 -9.77 13.37
CA LYS A 25 -11.58 -9.31 12.19
C LYS A 25 -11.96 -7.84 12.13
N ASN A 26 -11.30 -7.04 12.97
CA ASN A 26 -10.91 -5.69 12.61
C ASN A 26 -9.99 -5.84 11.39
N ILE A 27 -10.55 -6.29 10.26
CA ILE A 27 -10.02 -5.94 8.96
C ILE A 27 -10.50 -4.51 8.80
N ILE A 28 -9.79 -3.62 9.49
CA ILE A 28 -9.75 -2.23 9.11
C ILE A 28 -9.21 -2.31 7.67
N SER A 29 -10.07 -1.90 6.73
CA SER A 29 -9.62 -1.47 5.41
C SER A 29 -8.51 -0.44 5.65
N ILE A 30 -7.26 -0.82 5.41
CA ILE A 30 -6.16 0.14 5.45
C ILE A 30 -5.54 0.05 4.07
N GLU A 31 -6.01 0.91 3.18
CA GLU A 31 -5.17 1.39 2.09
C GLU A 31 -3.88 1.93 2.73
N GLN A 32 -2.75 1.34 2.39
CA GLN A 32 -1.46 1.67 3.00
C GLN A 32 -0.55 2.29 1.96
N HIS A 33 -0.09 3.48 2.30
CA HIS A 33 0.77 4.32 1.49
C HIS A 33 2.25 4.13 1.90
N TRP A 34 3.11 3.75 0.96
CA TRP A 34 4.52 3.43 1.23
C TRP A 34 5.46 4.19 0.31
N VAL A 35 6.51 4.78 0.90
CA VAL A 35 7.56 5.49 0.15
C VAL A 35 8.91 4.79 0.24
N SER A 36 9.58 4.69 -0.90
CA SER A 36 10.96 4.20 -0.99
C SER A 36 11.90 5.02 -0.10
N THR A 37 12.59 4.32 0.79
CA THR A 37 13.61 4.93 1.68
C THR A 37 14.74 5.58 0.90
N THR A 38 15.07 5.04 -0.29
CA THR A 38 16.06 5.64 -1.19
C THR A 38 15.59 7.00 -1.69
N TYR A 39 14.33 7.06 -2.13
CA TYR A 39 13.74 8.29 -2.64
C TYR A 39 13.69 9.37 -1.54
N ARG A 40 13.22 9.01 -0.35
CA ARG A 40 13.20 9.89 0.82
C ARG A 40 14.59 10.42 1.18
N LYS A 41 15.63 9.58 1.15
CA LYS A 41 17.02 10.00 1.38
C LYS A 41 17.52 10.96 0.30
N CYS A 42 17.16 10.71 -0.95
CA CYS A 42 17.52 11.59 -2.05
C CYS A 42 16.91 13.00 -1.87
N LEU A 43 15.63 13.07 -1.53
CA LEU A 43 14.91 14.32 -1.34
C LEU A 43 15.50 15.20 -0.22
N ALA A 44 16.18 14.62 0.77
CA ALA A 44 16.92 15.39 1.77
C ALA A 44 18.03 16.25 1.16
N THR A 45 18.60 15.85 0.01
CA THR A 45 19.78 16.51 -0.59
C THR A 45 19.59 17.04 -2.00
N LYS A 46 18.58 16.55 -2.74
CA LYS A 46 18.31 16.95 -4.13
C LYS A 46 16.87 17.38 -4.36
N LEU A 47 16.57 17.90 -5.54
CA LEU A 47 15.20 18.17 -5.98
C LEU A 47 14.50 16.87 -6.39
N PRO A 48 13.15 16.82 -6.39
CA PRO A 48 12.40 15.62 -6.77
C PRO A 48 12.71 15.14 -8.17
N CYS A 49 12.82 16.06 -9.15
CA CYS A 49 13.18 15.73 -10.53
C CYS A 49 14.55 15.04 -10.60
N ASP A 50 15.53 15.45 -9.80
CA ASP A 50 16.83 14.78 -9.72
C ASP A 50 16.72 13.39 -9.08
N CYS A 51 15.78 13.21 -8.17
CA CYS A 51 15.52 11.94 -7.50
C CYS A 51 14.70 10.97 -8.36
N SER A 52 13.92 11.50 -9.30
CA SER A 52 13.08 10.77 -10.25
C SER A 52 13.75 10.54 -11.61
N THR A 53 15.07 10.61 -11.72
CA THR A 53 15.81 10.29 -12.97
C THR A 53 16.43 8.90 -12.93
N ARG A 54 15.96 8.04 -12.01
CA ARG A 54 16.46 6.69 -11.81
C ARG A 54 15.44 5.66 -12.31
N PRO A 55 15.54 5.21 -13.58
CA PRO A 55 14.55 4.33 -14.19
C PRO A 55 14.51 2.92 -13.55
N ASP A 56 15.50 2.58 -12.72
CA ASP A 56 15.64 1.27 -12.07
C ASP A 56 14.84 1.12 -10.76
N ARG A 57 13.99 2.09 -10.38
CA ARG A 57 13.42 2.13 -9.03
C ARG A 57 11.93 2.46 -9.02
N TYR A 58 11.25 1.90 -8.02
CA TYR A 58 9.90 2.29 -7.65
C TYR A 58 9.98 3.32 -6.53
N LEU A 59 9.24 4.42 -6.66
CA LEU A 59 9.23 5.47 -5.63
C LEU A 59 8.19 5.19 -4.56
N TYR A 60 7.08 4.61 -4.98
CA TYR A 60 5.88 4.54 -4.19
C TYR A 60 5.12 3.24 -4.46
N ILE A 61 4.54 2.67 -3.40
CA ILE A 61 3.62 1.54 -3.47
C ILE A 61 2.40 1.86 -2.62
N ASN A 62 1.21 1.68 -3.19
CA ASN A 62 -0.04 1.60 -2.45
C ASN A 62 -0.47 0.14 -2.35
N ILE A 63 -0.91 -0.29 -1.17
CA ILE A 63 -1.42 -1.63 -0.95
C ILE A 63 -2.86 -1.51 -0.47
N ASP A 64 -3.78 -2.09 -1.25
CA ASP A 64 -5.17 -2.28 -0.87
C ASP A 64 -5.43 -3.77 -0.63
N THR A 65 -5.35 -4.17 0.64
CA THR A 65 -5.64 -5.55 1.05
C THR A 65 -7.14 -5.88 1.12
N VAL A 66 -8.03 -4.92 0.86
CA VAL A 66 -9.49 -5.16 0.77
C VAL A 66 -9.85 -5.71 -0.59
N HIS A 67 -9.28 -5.12 -1.64
CA HIS A 67 -9.51 -5.53 -3.02
C HIS A 67 -8.45 -6.53 -3.53
N ASP A 68 -7.50 -6.93 -2.68
CA ASP A 68 -6.33 -7.73 -3.06
C ASP A 68 -5.56 -7.10 -4.24
N GLU A 69 -5.39 -5.78 -4.17
CA GLU A 69 -4.80 -4.96 -5.22
C GLU A 69 -3.59 -4.18 -4.71
N CYS A 70 -2.66 -3.90 -5.61
CA CYS A 70 -1.45 -3.13 -5.37
C CYS A 70 -1.28 -2.12 -6.49
N ILE A 71 -1.02 -0.88 -6.12
CA ILE A 71 -0.62 0.15 -7.07
C ILE A 71 0.88 0.37 -6.94
N ILE A 72 1.58 0.32 -8.07
CA ILE A 72 3.01 0.61 -8.13
C ILE A 72 3.22 1.78 -9.07
N LEU A 73 3.90 2.83 -8.57
CA LEU A 73 4.25 4.00 -9.35
C LEU A 73 5.74 3.95 -9.72
N PRO A 74 6.08 3.79 -11.01
CA PRO A 74 7.45 3.90 -11.46
C PRO A 74 7.89 5.37 -11.53
N VAL A 75 9.19 5.56 -11.73
CA VAL A 75 9.86 6.85 -11.63
C VAL A 75 9.53 7.82 -12.77
N GLU A 76 9.28 7.33 -13.98
CA GLU A 76 9.18 8.17 -15.19
C GLU A 76 7.79 8.18 -15.85
N SER A 77 6.85 7.35 -15.41
CA SER A 77 5.48 7.38 -15.94
C SER A 77 4.50 7.88 -14.90
N ASN A 78 3.66 8.84 -15.29
CA ASN A 78 2.43 9.18 -14.56
C ASN A 78 1.38 8.06 -14.68
N GLU A 79 1.76 6.89 -15.21
CA GLU A 79 0.91 5.72 -15.29
C GLU A 79 0.91 4.98 -13.96
N THR A 80 -0.29 4.81 -13.45
CA THR A 80 -0.59 4.00 -12.29
C THR A 80 -0.78 2.56 -12.76
N TYR A 81 0.04 1.65 -12.28
CA TYR A 81 -0.13 0.23 -12.57
C TYR A 81 -0.82 -0.46 -11.40
N LEU A 82 -1.99 -1.03 -11.69
CA LEU A 82 -2.76 -1.85 -10.76
C LEU A 82 -2.40 -3.33 -10.98
N PHE A 83 -1.99 -4.00 -9.91
CA PHE A 83 -1.59 -5.40 -9.92
C PHE A 83 -2.31 -6.18 -8.82
N ASP A 84 -2.53 -7.46 -9.06
CA ASP A 84 -3.15 -8.33 -8.08
C ASP A 84 -2.15 -8.76 -7.01
N LEU A 85 -2.64 -8.94 -5.79
CA LEU A 85 -1.89 -9.48 -4.67
C LEU A 85 -2.34 -10.91 -4.37
N GLN A 86 -1.38 -11.83 -4.42
CA GLN A 86 -1.59 -13.19 -3.95
C GLN A 86 -0.88 -13.38 -2.62
N LYS A 87 -1.65 -13.56 -1.55
CA LYS A 87 -1.08 -13.84 -0.23
C LYS A 87 -0.29 -15.16 -0.24
N SER A 88 1.00 -15.10 0.10
CA SER A 88 1.89 -16.26 0.19
C SER A 88 2.09 -16.72 1.63
N SER A 89 2.18 -15.78 2.57
CA SER A 89 2.30 -16.06 4.00
C SER A 89 1.61 -14.98 4.84
N SER A 90 1.74 -15.03 6.17
CA SER A 90 1.15 -14.02 7.05
C SER A 90 1.68 -12.61 6.80
N ASN A 91 2.91 -12.49 6.30
CA ASN A 91 3.60 -11.22 6.10
C ASN A 91 4.15 -11.04 4.67
N GLU A 92 3.73 -11.87 3.72
CA GLU A 92 4.22 -11.84 2.33
C GLU A 92 3.08 -11.95 1.32
N TYR A 93 3.13 -11.10 0.30
CA TYR A 93 2.28 -11.18 -0.88
C TYR A 93 3.15 -11.23 -2.13
N ILE A 94 2.70 -11.99 -3.13
CA ILE A 94 3.27 -12.04 -4.47
C ILE A 94 2.47 -11.07 -5.33
N ILE A 95 3.17 -10.23 -6.10
CA ILE A 95 2.54 -9.28 -7.02
C ILE A 95 2.40 -9.95 -8.39
N ILE A 96 1.16 -9.97 -8.88
CA ILE A 96 0.77 -10.65 -10.10
C ILE A 96 0.21 -9.65 -11.09
N GLU A 97 0.75 -9.65 -12.30
CA GLU A 97 0.15 -8.98 -13.44
C GLU A 97 -0.65 -10.01 -14.25
N LYS A 98 -1.93 -9.74 -14.44
CA LYS A 98 -2.82 -10.51 -15.32
C LYS A 98 -3.09 -9.70 -16.58
N SER A 99 -2.78 -10.26 -17.74
CA SER A 99 -3.13 -9.66 -19.03
C SER A 99 -3.62 -10.74 -19.98
N ASN A 100 -4.90 -10.65 -20.35
CA ASN A 100 -5.70 -11.53 -21.24
C ASN A 100 -5.48 -13.05 -21.07
N ASP A 101 -4.30 -13.56 -21.42
CA ASP A 101 -3.92 -14.99 -21.38
C ASP A 101 -2.61 -15.28 -20.63
N SER A 102 -2.03 -14.28 -19.97
CA SER A 102 -0.74 -14.39 -19.28
C SER A 102 -0.83 -13.95 -17.84
N ILE A 103 -0.14 -14.69 -16.97
CA ILE A 103 0.06 -14.37 -15.57
C ILE A 103 1.56 -14.20 -15.38
N ARG A 104 1.99 -12.98 -15.03
CA ARG A 104 3.40 -12.66 -14.78
C ARG A 104 3.59 -12.32 -13.30
N ASN A 105 4.56 -12.99 -12.68
CA ASN A 105 5.03 -12.60 -11.35
C ASN A 105 5.96 -11.39 -11.50
N LEU A 106 5.68 -10.30 -10.79
CA LEU A 106 6.50 -9.09 -10.78
C LEU A 106 7.47 -9.03 -9.60
N GLY A 107 7.22 -9.82 -8.56
CA GLY A 107 8.01 -9.87 -7.35
C GLY A 107 7.17 -10.22 -6.13
N SER A 108 7.70 -9.89 -4.96
CA SER A 108 7.01 -10.07 -3.68
C SER A 108 7.16 -8.84 -2.81
N ILE A 109 6.15 -8.59 -1.99
CA ILE A 109 6.19 -7.61 -0.91
C ILE A 109 6.17 -8.33 0.43
N ARG A 110 7.01 -7.88 1.36
CA ARG A 110 7.08 -8.41 2.72
C ARG A 110 6.98 -7.31 3.75
N TYR A 111 6.18 -7.56 4.78
CA TYR A 111 6.10 -6.74 5.98
C TYR A 111 7.11 -7.24 7.00
N ILE A 112 8.12 -6.42 7.32
CA ILE A 112 9.20 -6.73 8.25
C ILE A 112 9.46 -5.50 9.11
N ASP A 113 9.37 -5.63 10.44
CA ASP A 113 9.72 -4.57 11.40
C ASP A 113 9.09 -3.19 11.09
N LYS A 114 7.80 -3.17 10.72
CA LYS A 114 7.05 -1.96 10.32
C LYS A 114 7.53 -1.29 9.02
N GLN A 115 8.31 -2.01 8.22
CA GLN A 115 8.72 -1.61 6.87
C GLN A 115 8.12 -2.56 5.85
N LEU A 116 7.99 -2.06 4.63
CA LEU A 116 7.64 -2.87 3.47
C LEU A 116 8.90 -3.10 2.63
N GLN A 117 9.16 -4.34 2.24
CA GLN A 117 10.22 -4.69 1.32
C GLN A 117 9.62 -5.25 0.05
N PHE A 118 9.86 -4.59 -1.08
CA PHE A 118 9.58 -5.14 -2.40
C PHE A 118 10.85 -5.81 -2.94
N THR A 119 10.73 -7.06 -3.35
CA THR A 119 11.79 -7.79 -4.05
C THR A 119 11.29 -8.12 -5.46
N ASP A 120 11.92 -7.54 -6.47
CA ASP A 120 11.56 -7.81 -7.86
C ASP A 120 12.03 -9.20 -8.33
N THR A 121 11.67 -9.57 -9.56
CA THR A 121 12.11 -10.84 -10.17
C THR A 121 13.62 -10.95 -10.41
N THR A 122 14.33 -9.82 -10.42
CA THR A 122 15.80 -9.75 -10.53
C THR A 122 16.51 -9.79 -9.17
N ARG A 123 15.73 -9.93 -8.08
CA ARG A 123 16.17 -9.95 -6.68
C ARG A 123 16.68 -8.61 -6.15
N ILE A 124 16.35 -7.50 -6.80
CA ILE A 124 16.60 -6.17 -6.26
C ILE A 124 15.58 -5.92 -5.15
N VAL A 125 16.09 -5.58 -3.96
CA VAL A 125 15.28 -5.25 -2.79
C VAL A 125 15.14 -3.73 -2.67
N THR A 126 13.91 -3.26 -2.70
CA THR A 126 13.56 -1.87 -2.37
C THR A 126 12.81 -1.83 -1.05
N THR A 127 13.32 -1.03 -0.11
CA THR A 127 12.71 -0.85 1.21
C THR A 127 11.89 0.42 1.25
N PHE A 128 10.69 0.32 1.81
CA PHE A 128 9.74 1.41 1.96
C PHE A 128 9.37 1.61 3.43
N VAL A 129 9.05 2.85 3.75
CA VAL A 129 8.49 3.24 5.05
C VAL A 129 7.06 3.69 4.85
N GLN A 130 6.21 3.34 5.82
CA GLN A 130 4.82 3.77 5.79
C GLN A 130 4.77 5.29 5.88
N TYR A 131 4.01 5.88 4.98
CA TYR A 131 3.70 7.30 5.05
C TYR A 131 2.37 7.44 5.77
N VAL A 132 2.40 7.97 6.98
CA VAL A 132 1.22 8.28 7.78
C VAL A 132 1.20 9.79 7.93
N GLU A 133 0.37 10.48 7.14
CA GLU A 133 0.15 11.90 7.32
C GLU A 133 -1.22 12.11 7.98
N ASN A 134 -1.22 12.80 9.12
CA ASN A 134 -2.44 13.12 9.85
C ASN A 134 -3.33 14.01 8.97
N GLY A 135 -4.42 13.47 8.44
CA GLY A 135 -5.48 14.26 7.80
C GLY A 135 -5.55 14.22 6.28
N ILE A 136 -4.83 13.33 5.60
CA ILE A 136 -5.17 12.96 4.22
C ILE A 136 -6.13 11.77 4.32
N ASP A 137 -7.41 12.00 4.02
CA ASP A 137 -8.36 10.90 3.87
C ASP A 137 -7.82 9.98 2.76
N ASN A 138 -7.58 8.71 3.12
CA ASN A 138 -6.93 7.70 2.28
C ASN A 138 -7.57 7.50 0.88
N TYR A 139 -8.74 8.11 0.61
CA TYR A 139 -9.56 7.86 -0.57
C TYR A 139 -9.52 8.95 -1.66
N SER A 140 -8.70 10.00 -1.54
CA SER A 140 -8.69 11.04 -2.59
C SER A 140 -7.76 10.65 -3.75
N ASP A 141 -8.26 10.68 -4.99
CA ASP A 141 -7.48 10.50 -6.22
C ASP A 141 -6.27 11.45 -6.35
N GLN A 142 -6.19 12.46 -5.48
CA GLN A 142 -5.13 13.46 -5.40
C GLN A 142 -4.06 13.13 -4.35
N TRP A 143 -4.13 11.99 -3.67
CA TRP A 143 -3.16 11.64 -2.63
C TRP A 143 -1.72 11.68 -3.15
N TYR A 144 -1.49 11.30 -4.42
CA TYR A 144 -0.17 11.33 -5.05
C TYR A 144 0.35 12.77 -5.22
N GLU A 145 -0.52 13.68 -5.65
CA GLU A 145 -0.18 15.09 -5.82
C GLU A 145 0.09 15.74 -4.47
N ILE A 146 -0.81 15.57 -3.50
CA ILE A 146 -0.66 16.11 -2.14
C ILE A 146 0.62 15.57 -1.50
N TYR A 147 0.88 14.26 -1.64
CA TYR A 147 2.07 13.60 -1.14
C TYR A 147 3.36 14.18 -1.73
N ASN A 148 3.41 14.34 -3.06
CA ASN A 148 4.57 14.94 -3.70
C ASN A 148 4.72 16.41 -3.27
N ILE A 149 3.63 17.18 -3.18
CA ILE A 149 3.64 18.56 -2.71
C ILE A 149 4.20 18.65 -1.29
N THR A 150 3.76 17.80 -0.35
CA THR A 150 4.27 17.79 1.02
C THR A 150 5.75 17.46 1.08
N LEU A 151 6.19 16.41 0.37
CA LEU A 151 7.60 16.02 0.35
C LEU A 151 8.50 17.09 -0.27
N ILE A 152 8.01 17.73 -1.34
CA ILE A 152 8.66 18.84 -2.00
C ILE A 152 8.79 20.02 -1.04
N ASN A 153 7.68 20.41 -0.41
CA ASN A 153 7.65 21.52 0.55
C ASN A 153 8.58 21.25 1.73
N GLY A 154 8.62 20.02 2.25
CA GLY A 154 9.57 19.63 3.30
C GLY A 154 11.04 19.79 2.86
N ALA A 155 11.37 19.35 1.65
CA ALA A 155 12.71 19.49 1.09
C ALA A 155 13.08 20.97 0.81
N LEU A 156 12.13 21.78 0.34
CA LEU A 156 12.30 23.21 0.11
C LEU A 156 12.54 23.95 1.44
N GLN A 157 11.73 23.67 2.46
CA GLN A 157 11.86 24.27 3.79
C GLN A 157 13.23 23.95 4.43
N GLN A 158 13.70 22.71 4.33
CA GLN A 158 15.03 22.33 4.85
C GLN A 158 16.18 23.13 4.21
N ARG A 159 15.95 23.71 3.03
CA ARG A 159 16.92 24.52 2.28
C ARG A 159 16.62 26.02 2.33
N ASN A 160 15.66 26.45 3.18
CA ASN A 160 15.18 27.83 3.27
C ASN A 160 14.60 28.39 1.95
N TYR A 161 14.04 27.52 1.10
CA TYR A 161 13.25 27.96 -0.05
C TYR A 161 11.78 28.18 0.35
N PRO A 162 11.06 29.09 -0.34
CA PRO A 162 9.60 29.21 -0.20
C PRO A 162 8.89 27.89 -0.56
N SER A 163 7.65 27.72 -0.09
CA SER A 163 6.82 26.58 -0.51
C SER A 163 6.58 26.59 -2.01
N MET A 164 6.24 25.44 -2.57
CA MET A 164 5.95 25.29 -4.00
C MET A 164 4.80 26.20 -4.43
N GLU A 165 3.75 26.35 -3.62
CA GLU A 165 2.66 27.31 -3.86
C GLU A 165 3.19 28.75 -3.95
N ALA A 166 4.08 29.17 -3.05
CA ALA A 166 4.66 30.50 -3.08
C ALA A 166 5.62 30.70 -4.28
N ILE A 167 6.26 29.63 -4.76
CA ILE A 167 7.07 29.67 -5.98
C ILE A 167 6.19 29.79 -7.23
N LEU A 168 5.11 29.01 -7.31
CA LEU A 168 4.17 28.99 -8.43
C LEU A 168 3.33 30.27 -8.52
N ASN A 169 3.04 30.91 -7.38
CA ASN A 169 2.30 32.16 -7.31
C ASN A 169 3.18 33.42 -7.46
N ARG A 170 4.51 33.29 -7.69
CA ARG A 170 5.33 34.46 -8.05
C ARG A 170 5.10 34.81 -9.51
N ASP A 171 4.77 36.08 -9.75
CA ASP A 171 4.62 36.70 -11.08
C ASP A 171 5.82 36.50 -12.03
N SER A 172 6.96 35.97 -11.54
CA SER A 172 8.19 35.72 -12.29
C SER A 172 8.22 34.41 -13.10
N LEU A 173 7.16 33.60 -13.10
CA LEU A 173 7.07 32.44 -14.02
C LEU A 173 6.62 32.84 -15.44
N TYR A 174 6.23 34.10 -15.64
CA TYR A 174 6.03 34.70 -16.95
C TYR A 174 7.34 35.37 -17.41
N LEU A 175 8.28 34.56 -17.91
CA LEU A 175 9.38 35.03 -18.76
C LEU A 175 9.07 34.70 -20.22
#